data_AF-A0A6C7EAI4-F1
#
_entry.id   AF-A0A6C7EAI4-F1
#
_cell.length_a   1.000
_cell.length_b   1.000
_cell.length_c   1.000
_cell.angle_alpha   90.00
_cell.angle_beta   90.00
_cell.angle_gamma   90.00
#
_symmetry.space_group_name_H-M   'P 1'
#
loop_
_entity.id
_entity.type
_entity.pdbx_description
1 polymer ?
#
loop_
_entity_poly.entity_id
_entity_poly.type
_entity_poly.pdbx_seq_one_letter_code
_entity_poly.pdbx_strand_id
1 'polypeptide(L)'
;MSSASDRSERRLDALFVVSNLGQARSVAAVLAEDGVARSALVATLATPRNLELPAKIQQFLQRSGIESVTVLLPDLPTHPRIATVRQVTEAYEDLAARRPTDALWISNFNAHYGVLASIFAAAGSRICYLEEGLGSYRTLDDPIFGRADPTTARSQFAAAVRRAVRQRLGWSIVYRWPVAIRRFLRSCRQLGVDVAAHAGTFRSSRSGYSERLEHRVSPHGARFLEPWTRFDEVRVVFPSLLDPQIFDLDRTKPIELRPPAAEVDRAAAVLRTLDAQCADVDTLYVSQPYGNRTRDYYEMVAQVISEHVGDRVFVKFHPRERLQQRGYLVEALDRRGVEAVESAAAEQFNAEALLATGRFERCLGITSSTLLYGERYYPSVEFVALGHELIAEIEASGPAGDQWQQLLSDVALLDDVVARVASGD
;
A
#
# COMPACT_ATOMS: atom_id res chain seq x y z
N MET A 1 -47.11 -6.94 6.30
CA MET A 1 -46.25 -7.44 5.21
C MET A 1 -46.01 -6.27 4.25
N SER A 2 -44.97 -5.49 4.52
CA SER A 2 -44.58 -4.33 3.70
C SER A 2 -43.85 -4.85 2.46
N SER A 3 -44.31 -4.45 1.29
CA SER A 3 -43.82 -4.90 -0.02
C SER A 3 -42.33 -4.61 -0.20
N ALA A 4 -41.54 -5.66 -0.41
CA ALA A 4 -40.12 -5.60 -0.74
C ALA A 4 -39.82 -5.07 -2.16
N SER A 5 -40.82 -4.53 -2.87
CA SER A 5 -40.74 -4.20 -4.30
C SER A 5 -40.63 -2.70 -4.61
N ASP A 6 -40.49 -1.83 -3.60
CA ASP A 6 -40.45 -0.36 -3.82
C ASP A 6 -39.21 0.32 -3.23
N ARG A 7 -38.15 -0.45 -2.97
CA ARG A 7 -36.80 0.14 -2.93
C ARG A 7 -36.36 0.33 -4.38
N SER A 8 -36.87 1.36 -5.06
CA SER A 8 -36.12 1.94 -6.18
C SER A 8 -34.68 2.08 -5.68
N GLU A 9 -33.72 1.44 -6.34
CA GLU A 9 -32.34 1.36 -5.87
C GLU A 9 -31.82 2.77 -5.57
N ARG A 10 -31.84 3.15 -4.29
CA ARG A 10 -31.38 4.47 -3.88
C ARG A 10 -29.91 4.52 -4.22
N ARG A 11 -29.56 5.43 -5.10
CA ARG A 11 -28.18 5.79 -5.43
C ARG A 11 -27.49 6.22 -4.13
N LEU A 12 -26.28 5.70 -3.90
CA LEU A 12 -25.44 6.09 -2.77
C LEU A 12 -24.87 7.49 -3.02
N ASP A 13 -24.67 8.28 -1.97
CA ASP A 13 -23.97 9.55 -2.13
C ASP A 13 -22.49 9.30 -2.42
N ALA A 14 -21.90 8.28 -1.78
CA ALA A 14 -20.49 7.91 -1.94
C ALA A 14 -20.24 6.40 -1.85
N LEU A 15 -19.35 5.92 -2.72
CA LEU A 15 -18.75 4.59 -2.67
C LEU A 15 -17.24 4.73 -2.52
N PHE A 16 -16.69 4.27 -1.42
CA PHE A 16 -15.24 4.25 -1.19
C PHE A 16 -14.68 2.88 -1.53
N VAL A 17 -13.57 2.82 -2.27
CA VAL A 17 -12.91 1.56 -2.60
C VAL A 17 -11.57 1.47 -1.87
N VAL A 18 -11.44 0.46 -1.02
CA VAL A 18 -10.26 0.25 -0.18
C VAL A 18 -9.64 -1.12 -0.41
N SER A 19 -8.33 -1.19 -0.32
CA SER A 19 -7.51 -2.40 -0.52
C SER A 19 -6.56 -2.68 0.65
N ASN A 20 -6.41 -1.71 1.55
CA ASN A 20 -5.57 -1.83 2.74
C ASN A 20 -6.22 -1.14 3.96
N LEU A 21 -5.70 -1.41 5.15
CA LEU A 21 -6.24 -0.90 6.40
C LEU A 21 -6.00 0.62 6.58
N GLY A 22 -4.92 1.16 6.02
CA GLY A 22 -4.64 2.60 6.03
C GLY A 22 -5.72 3.38 5.30
N GLN A 23 -6.08 2.95 4.09
CA GLN A 23 -7.18 3.52 3.31
C GLN A 23 -8.52 3.46 4.07
N ALA A 24 -8.82 2.34 4.73
CA ALA A 24 -10.05 2.22 5.52
C ALA A 24 -10.07 3.21 6.71
N ARG A 25 -8.92 3.48 7.33
CA ARG A 25 -8.79 4.50 8.37
C ARG A 25 -8.96 5.91 7.80
N SER A 26 -8.36 6.22 6.65
CA SER A 26 -8.56 7.50 5.95
C SER A 26 -10.03 7.72 5.62
N VAL A 27 -10.73 6.69 5.14
CA VAL A 27 -12.18 6.75 4.88
C VAL A 27 -12.96 7.02 6.17
N ALA A 28 -12.62 6.35 7.28
CA ALA A 28 -13.28 6.61 8.56
C ALA A 28 -13.05 8.04 9.07
N ALA A 29 -11.85 8.59 8.90
CA ALA A 29 -11.55 9.97 9.25
C ALA A 29 -12.38 10.95 8.40
N VAL A 30 -12.41 10.75 7.09
CA VAL A 30 -13.17 11.59 6.16
C VAL A 30 -14.68 11.49 6.38
N LEU A 31 -15.21 10.31 6.74
CA LEU A 31 -16.63 10.16 7.07
C LEU A 31 -16.99 10.76 8.44
N ALA A 32 -16.02 10.94 9.34
CA ALA A 32 -16.21 11.64 10.60
C ALA A 32 -16.18 13.17 10.44
N GLU A 33 -15.54 13.68 9.39
CA GLU A 33 -15.67 15.07 8.98
C GLU A 33 -17.08 15.31 8.42
N ASP A 34 -17.83 16.23 9.03
CA ASP A 34 -19.22 16.52 8.65
C ASP A 34 -19.35 16.83 7.13
N GLY A 35 -20.31 16.18 6.48
CA GLY A 35 -20.80 16.59 5.15
C GLY A 35 -20.28 15.80 3.93
N VAL A 36 -19.53 14.71 4.10
CA VAL A 36 -19.02 13.94 2.94
C VAL A 36 -20.11 13.12 2.25
N ALA A 37 -20.99 12.46 3.01
CA ALA A 37 -22.11 11.69 2.47
C ALA A 37 -23.12 11.32 3.57
N ARG A 38 -24.42 11.40 3.29
CA ARG A 38 -25.48 10.87 4.16
C ARG A 38 -25.64 9.36 3.98
N SER A 39 -25.31 8.85 2.80
CA SER A 39 -25.29 7.43 2.47
C SER A 39 -23.94 7.03 1.84
N ALA A 40 -23.08 6.39 2.63
CA ALA A 40 -21.76 5.93 2.20
C ALA A 40 -21.65 4.41 2.31
N LEU A 41 -20.97 3.79 1.35
CA LEU A 41 -20.61 2.38 1.37
C LEU A 41 -19.11 2.22 1.13
N VAL A 42 -18.48 1.25 1.80
CA VAL A 42 -17.08 0.89 1.55
C VAL A 42 -16.98 -0.47 0.85
N ALA A 43 -16.47 -0.48 -0.37
CA ALA A 43 -16.10 -1.69 -1.09
C ALA A 43 -14.65 -2.08 -0.76
N THR A 44 -14.48 -3.20 -0.05
CA THR A 44 -13.17 -3.79 0.25
C THR A 44 -12.75 -4.74 -0.86
N LEU A 45 -11.63 -4.45 -1.51
CA LEU A 45 -11.04 -5.30 -2.53
C LEU A 45 -10.35 -6.51 -1.90
N ALA A 46 -10.68 -7.70 -2.39
CA ALA A 46 -10.10 -8.96 -1.96
C ALA A 46 -9.51 -9.73 -3.14
N THR A 47 -8.51 -10.58 -2.87
CA THR A 47 -8.02 -11.57 -3.84
C THR A 47 -7.97 -12.94 -3.18
N PRO A 48 -8.08 -14.04 -3.94
CA PRO A 48 -7.97 -15.39 -3.39
C PRO A 48 -6.66 -15.68 -2.64
N ARG A 49 -5.59 -14.91 -2.92
CA ARG A 49 -4.28 -15.08 -2.25
C ARG A 49 -4.23 -14.56 -0.82
N ASN A 50 -5.07 -13.60 -0.47
CA ASN A 50 -5.04 -12.97 0.85
C ASN A 50 -6.45 -12.52 1.27
N LEU A 51 -7.17 -13.42 1.93
CA LEU A 51 -8.48 -13.15 2.50
C LEU A 51 -8.40 -12.62 3.94
N GLU A 52 -7.23 -12.72 4.58
CA GLU A 52 -7.04 -12.26 5.96
C GLU A 52 -7.09 -10.73 6.05
N LEU A 53 -6.43 -10.01 5.12
CA LEU A 53 -6.45 -8.55 5.11
C LEU A 53 -7.86 -7.97 4.89
N PRO A 54 -8.65 -8.42 3.91
CA PRO A 54 -10.05 -8.01 3.78
C PRO A 54 -10.87 -8.26 5.05
N ALA A 55 -10.69 -9.40 5.74
CA ALA A 55 -11.40 -9.67 6.99
C ALA A 55 -11.04 -8.66 8.09
N LYS A 56 -9.77 -8.28 8.22
CA LYS A 56 -9.32 -7.24 9.16
C LYS A 56 -9.92 -5.86 8.83
N ILE A 57 -9.97 -5.50 7.54
CA ILE A 57 -10.61 -4.26 7.08
C ILE A 57 -12.09 -4.26 7.44
N GLN A 58 -12.82 -5.33 7.14
CA GLN A 58 -14.25 -5.45 7.44
C GLN A 58 -14.52 -5.38 8.95
N GLN A 59 -13.68 -6.03 9.78
CA GLN A 59 -13.80 -5.93 11.24
C GLN A 59 -13.57 -4.48 11.74
N PHE A 60 -12.60 -3.77 11.16
CA PHE A 60 -12.39 -2.35 11.48
C PHE A 60 -13.61 -1.51 11.11
N LEU A 61 -14.09 -1.62 9.86
CA LEU A 61 -15.25 -0.88 9.37
C LEU A 61 -16.50 -1.14 10.20
N GLN A 62 -16.75 -2.41 10.57
CA GLN A 62 -17.86 -2.79 11.44
C GLN A 62 -17.78 -2.13 12.82
N ARG A 63 -16.59 -2.10 13.44
CA ARG A 63 -16.38 -1.43 14.74
C ARG A 63 -16.54 0.09 14.65
N SER A 64 -16.26 0.66 13.49
CA SER A 64 -16.47 2.09 13.20
C SER A 64 -17.91 2.41 12.77
N GLY A 65 -18.81 1.41 12.71
CA GLY A 65 -20.19 1.60 12.27
C GLY A 65 -20.35 1.93 10.79
N ILE A 66 -19.35 1.59 9.96
CA ILE A 66 -19.33 1.89 8.53
C ILE A 66 -19.82 0.66 7.75
N GLU A 67 -20.83 0.84 6.88
CA GLU A 67 -21.33 -0.22 6.01
C GLU A 67 -20.28 -0.60 4.96
N SER A 68 -20.12 -1.90 4.71
CA SER A 68 -19.14 -2.39 3.75
C SER A 68 -19.57 -3.64 3.00
N VAL A 69 -19.02 -3.79 1.79
CA VAL A 69 -19.14 -4.99 0.94
C VAL A 69 -17.74 -5.46 0.52
N THR A 70 -17.61 -6.74 0.19
CA THR A 70 -16.36 -7.30 -0.34
C THR A 70 -16.48 -7.50 -1.84
N VAL A 71 -15.48 -7.04 -2.59
CA VAL A 71 -15.36 -7.25 -4.04
C VAL A 71 -14.21 -8.20 -4.29
N LEU A 72 -14.52 -9.39 -4.79
CA LEU A 72 -13.50 -10.40 -5.08
C LEU A 72 -12.94 -10.19 -6.49
N LEU A 73 -11.66 -9.81 -6.55
CA LEU A 73 -10.90 -9.66 -7.78
C LEU A 73 -10.16 -10.95 -8.13
N PRO A 74 -9.74 -11.13 -9.40
CA PRO A 74 -8.88 -12.24 -9.77
C PRO A 74 -7.54 -12.20 -9.06
N ASP A 75 -6.83 -13.33 -9.12
CA ASP A 75 -5.45 -13.37 -8.67
C ASP A 75 -4.59 -12.40 -9.50
N LEU A 76 -3.72 -11.64 -8.81
CA LEU A 76 -2.84 -10.63 -9.42
C LEU A 76 -3.60 -9.58 -10.26
N PRO A 77 -4.51 -8.78 -9.66
CA PRO A 77 -5.39 -7.87 -10.41
C PRO A 77 -4.65 -6.72 -11.12
N THR A 78 -3.39 -6.46 -10.77
CA THR A 78 -2.54 -5.46 -11.41
C THR A 78 -1.77 -5.98 -12.63
N HIS A 79 -1.82 -7.29 -12.92
CA HIS A 79 -1.13 -7.85 -14.08
C HIS A 79 -1.94 -7.65 -15.38
N PRO A 80 -1.32 -7.14 -16.46
CA PRO A 80 -1.96 -6.90 -17.74
C PRO A 80 -2.12 -8.20 -18.55
N ARG A 81 -2.92 -9.14 -18.04
CA ARG A 81 -3.34 -10.34 -18.77
C ARG A 81 -4.77 -10.12 -19.21
N ILE A 82 -5.10 -10.34 -20.48
CA ILE A 82 -6.45 -10.09 -21.02
C ILE A 82 -7.54 -10.76 -20.18
N ALA A 83 -7.32 -12.01 -19.75
CA ALA A 83 -8.27 -12.73 -18.90
C ALA A 83 -8.43 -12.07 -17.51
N THR A 84 -7.33 -11.61 -16.91
CA THR A 84 -7.35 -10.86 -15.64
C THR A 84 -8.09 -9.54 -15.81
N VAL A 85 -7.78 -8.76 -16.84
CA VAL A 85 -8.44 -7.47 -17.13
C VAL A 85 -9.93 -7.68 -17.35
N ARG A 86 -10.33 -8.73 -18.07
CA ARG A 86 -11.74 -9.09 -18.25
C ARG A 86 -12.44 -9.37 -16.93
N GLN A 87 -11.89 -10.25 -16.09
CA GLN A 87 -12.48 -10.59 -14.80
C GLN A 87 -12.58 -9.38 -13.85
N VAL A 88 -11.57 -8.50 -13.88
CA VAL A 88 -11.60 -7.21 -13.17
C VAL A 88 -12.75 -6.32 -13.69
N THR A 89 -12.88 -6.22 -15.02
CA THR A 89 -13.92 -5.40 -15.66
C THR A 89 -15.31 -5.90 -15.28
N GLU A 90 -15.55 -7.21 -15.42
CA GLU A 90 -16.81 -7.86 -15.04
C GLU A 90 -17.16 -7.62 -13.56
N ALA A 91 -16.18 -7.73 -12.66
CA ALA A 91 -16.39 -7.49 -11.23
C ALA A 91 -16.77 -6.03 -10.91
N TYR A 92 -16.19 -5.05 -11.63
CA TYR A 92 -16.51 -3.64 -11.44
C TYR A 92 -17.81 -3.21 -12.13
N GLU A 93 -18.16 -3.80 -13.27
CA GLU A 93 -19.46 -3.61 -13.91
C GLU A 93 -20.58 -4.14 -13.00
N ASP A 94 -20.42 -5.33 -12.40
CA ASP A 94 -21.37 -5.87 -11.41
C ASP A 94 -21.47 -4.96 -10.17
N LEU A 95 -20.35 -4.45 -9.66
CA LEU A 95 -20.35 -3.50 -8.55
C LEU A 95 -21.10 -2.21 -8.89
N ALA A 96 -20.81 -1.60 -10.04
CA ALA A 96 -21.44 -0.36 -10.48
C ALA A 96 -22.95 -0.54 -10.72
N ALA A 97 -23.36 -1.69 -11.26
CA ALA A 97 -24.77 -2.01 -11.48
C ALA A 97 -25.53 -2.19 -10.15
N ARG A 98 -24.94 -2.88 -9.16
CA ARG A 98 -25.60 -3.13 -7.87
C ARG A 98 -25.54 -1.97 -6.89
N ARG A 99 -24.53 -1.11 -7.03
CA ARG A 99 -24.22 -0.01 -6.10
C ARG A 99 -24.04 1.29 -6.87
N PRO A 100 -25.09 1.78 -7.56
CA PRO A 100 -25.01 3.08 -8.22
C PRO A 100 -24.68 4.15 -7.17
N THR A 101 -23.78 5.08 -7.52
CA THR A 101 -23.25 6.09 -6.59
C THR A 101 -23.09 7.44 -7.26
N ASP A 102 -23.22 8.53 -6.52
CA ASP A 102 -22.96 9.89 -7.02
C ASP A 102 -21.46 10.21 -7.08
N ALA A 103 -20.69 9.66 -6.13
CA ALA A 103 -19.24 9.77 -6.09
C ALA A 103 -18.58 8.41 -5.85
N LEU A 104 -17.55 8.10 -6.63
CA LEU A 104 -16.61 7.02 -6.39
C LEU A 104 -15.33 7.62 -5.80
N TRP A 105 -14.90 7.14 -4.64
CA TRP A 105 -13.65 7.53 -3.99
C TRP A 105 -12.63 6.39 -4.08
N ILE A 106 -11.46 6.68 -4.66
CA ILE A 106 -10.34 5.73 -4.80
C ILE A 106 -9.04 6.34 -4.27
N SER A 107 -8.12 5.49 -3.81
CA SER A 107 -6.80 5.92 -3.32
C SER A 107 -5.64 5.52 -4.21
N ASN A 108 -5.94 4.84 -5.32
CA ASN A 108 -4.99 4.46 -6.34
C ASN A 108 -5.64 4.69 -7.70
N PHE A 109 -4.85 5.02 -8.72
CA PHE A 109 -5.34 5.40 -10.03
C PHE A 109 -4.68 4.63 -11.17
N ASN A 110 -3.92 3.58 -10.85
CA ASN A 110 -3.19 2.76 -11.81
C ASN A 110 -3.90 1.46 -12.11
N ALA A 111 -3.52 0.82 -13.23
CA ALA A 111 -3.92 -0.53 -13.58
C ALA A 111 -5.45 -0.72 -13.50
N HIS A 112 -5.93 -1.68 -12.71
CA HIS A 112 -7.35 -1.95 -12.56
C HIS A 112 -8.16 -0.78 -11.97
N TYR A 113 -7.54 0.16 -11.24
CA TYR A 113 -8.25 1.34 -10.74
C TYR A 113 -8.64 2.29 -11.87
N GLY A 114 -7.85 2.37 -12.95
CA GLY A 114 -8.24 3.10 -14.16
C GLY A 114 -9.48 2.50 -14.84
N VAL A 115 -9.60 1.17 -14.83
CA VAL A 115 -10.79 0.46 -15.31
C VAL A 115 -12.01 0.78 -14.44
N LEU A 116 -11.86 0.67 -13.10
CA LEU A 116 -12.90 1.01 -12.13
C LEU A 116 -13.42 2.45 -12.33
N ALA A 117 -12.52 3.43 -12.37
CA ALA A 117 -12.87 4.83 -12.56
C ALA A 117 -13.61 5.06 -13.89
N SER A 118 -13.14 4.42 -14.97
CA SER A 118 -13.77 4.49 -16.29
C SER A 118 -15.21 3.98 -16.31
N ILE A 119 -15.48 2.84 -15.64
CA ILE A 119 -16.82 2.25 -15.54
C ILE A 119 -17.75 3.19 -14.75
N PHE A 120 -17.32 3.68 -13.59
CA PHE A 120 -18.15 4.55 -12.76
C PHE A 120 -18.38 5.93 -13.37
N ALA A 121 -17.40 6.48 -14.09
CA ALA A 121 -17.54 7.73 -14.83
C ALA A 121 -18.56 7.58 -15.98
N ALA A 122 -18.53 6.45 -16.70
CA ALA A 122 -19.52 6.16 -17.73
C ALA A 122 -20.95 5.97 -17.15
N ALA A 123 -21.07 5.54 -15.90
CA ALA A 123 -22.32 5.49 -15.14
C ALA A 123 -22.73 6.87 -14.53
N GLY A 124 -22.02 7.95 -14.87
CA GLY A 124 -22.30 9.32 -14.43
C GLY A 124 -21.87 9.63 -13.00
N SER A 125 -21.01 8.81 -12.39
CA SER A 125 -20.45 9.09 -11.07
C SER A 125 -19.30 10.08 -11.17
N ARG A 126 -19.16 10.96 -10.17
CA ARG A 126 -17.93 11.73 -9.98
C ARG A 126 -16.80 10.82 -9.52
N ILE A 127 -15.59 11.03 -10.01
CA ILE A 127 -14.41 10.25 -9.62
C ILE A 127 -13.55 11.11 -8.69
N CYS A 128 -13.45 10.70 -7.44
CA CYS A 128 -12.75 11.44 -6.40
C CYS A 128 -11.51 10.65 -5.93
N TYR A 129 -10.46 11.37 -5.54
CA TYR A 129 -9.24 10.79 -4.99
C TYR A 129 -9.15 11.04 -3.49
N LEU A 130 -8.75 10.01 -2.75
CA LEU A 130 -8.42 10.10 -1.33
C LEU A 130 -6.99 9.59 -1.09
N GLU A 131 -6.18 10.33 -0.36
CA GLU A 131 -4.80 9.99 -0.05
C GLU A 131 -4.60 8.55 0.48
N GLU A 132 -3.55 7.88 -0.04
CA GLU A 132 -3.12 6.56 0.43
C GLU A 132 -1.95 6.65 1.43
N GLY A 133 -1.06 7.62 1.27
CA GLY A 133 0.24 7.65 1.92
C GLY A 133 1.26 8.42 1.08
N LEU A 134 2.55 8.15 1.33
CA LEU A 134 3.66 8.68 0.55
C LEU A 134 3.50 8.45 -0.97
N GLY A 135 2.89 7.33 -1.36
CA GLY A 135 2.64 6.99 -2.77
C GLY A 135 1.72 7.96 -3.52
N SER A 136 0.92 8.76 -2.83
CA SER A 136 0.05 9.78 -3.43
C SER A 136 0.82 10.94 -4.06
N TYR A 137 2.08 11.14 -3.67
CA TYR A 137 2.92 12.27 -4.09
C TYR A 137 3.93 11.91 -5.19
N ARG A 138 3.82 10.71 -5.76
CA ARG A 138 4.63 10.30 -6.91
C ARG A 138 4.21 11.07 -8.16
N THR A 139 5.19 11.46 -8.96
CA THR A 139 4.96 12.18 -10.22
C THR A 139 4.75 11.23 -11.39
N LEU A 140 4.14 11.68 -12.48
CA LEU A 140 3.82 10.87 -13.66
C LEU A 140 5.07 10.24 -14.32
N ASP A 141 6.24 10.85 -14.10
CA ASP A 141 7.54 10.37 -14.56
C ASP A 141 8.09 9.19 -13.72
N ASP A 142 7.47 8.89 -12.58
CA ASP A 142 7.85 7.75 -11.76
C ASP A 142 7.73 6.44 -12.58
N PRO A 143 8.75 5.57 -12.54
CA PRO A 143 8.74 4.29 -13.25
C PRO A 143 7.51 3.41 -12.97
N ILE A 144 6.81 3.62 -11.84
CA ILE A 144 5.57 2.92 -11.50
C ILE A 144 4.39 3.30 -12.42
N PHE A 145 4.34 4.54 -12.91
CA PHE A 145 3.36 5.03 -13.89
C PHE A 145 3.90 4.93 -15.33
N GLY A 146 5.22 4.91 -15.43
CA GLY A 146 5.99 4.84 -16.66
C GLY A 146 5.56 3.72 -17.59
N ARG A 147 5.21 4.16 -18.81
CA ARG A 147 5.07 3.35 -20.03
C ARG A 147 6.21 2.35 -20.08
N ALA A 148 5.93 1.06 -19.86
CA ALA A 148 6.92 -0.01 -19.85
C ALA A 148 8.01 0.24 -20.89
N ASP A 149 9.16 0.76 -20.44
CA ASP A 149 10.33 0.79 -21.29
C ASP A 149 10.61 -0.68 -21.61
N PRO A 150 10.68 -1.07 -22.89
CA PRO A 150 11.03 -2.44 -23.29
C PRO A 150 12.28 -2.96 -22.57
N THR A 151 13.20 -2.10 -22.13
CA THR A 151 14.39 -2.46 -21.35
C THR A 151 14.05 -2.82 -19.90
N THR A 152 13.26 -2.01 -19.19
CA THR A 152 12.78 -2.29 -17.82
C THR A 152 11.92 -3.54 -17.79
N ALA A 153 11.06 -3.74 -18.80
CA ALA A 153 10.26 -4.95 -18.93
C ALA A 153 11.10 -6.22 -19.15
N ARG A 154 12.16 -6.15 -19.97
CA ARG A 154 13.13 -7.25 -20.13
C ARG A 154 13.86 -7.54 -18.81
N SER A 155 14.22 -6.52 -18.05
CA SER A 155 14.89 -6.67 -16.75
C SER A 155 13.97 -7.31 -15.70
N GLN A 156 12.70 -6.87 -15.62
CA GLN A 156 11.68 -7.44 -14.73
C GLN A 156 11.33 -8.87 -15.12
N PHE A 157 11.23 -9.16 -16.42
CA PHE A 157 11.05 -10.51 -16.93
C PHE A 157 12.26 -11.40 -16.61
N ALA A 158 13.48 -10.93 -16.84
CA ALA A 158 14.70 -11.66 -16.50
C ALA A 158 14.82 -11.89 -14.99
N ALA A 159 14.41 -10.92 -14.16
CA ALA A 159 14.36 -11.06 -12.71
C ALA A 159 13.29 -12.08 -12.27
N ALA A 160 12.10 -12.06 -12.86
CA ALA A 160 11.04 -13.03 -12.60
C ALA A 160 11.45 -14.46 -12.98
N VAL A 161 12.08 -14.63 -14.15
CA VAL A 161 12.64 -15.92 -14.59
C VAL A 161 13.74 -16.38 -13.64
N ARG A 162 14.71 -15.52 -13.30
CA ARG A 162 15.80 -15.85 -12.34
C ARG A 162 15.23 -16.25 -10.98
N ARG A 163 14.20 -15.56 -10.48
CA ARG A 163 13.55 -15.86 -9.20
C ARG A 163 12.81 -17.19 -9.24
N ALA A 164 12.04 -17.47 -10.31
CA ALA A 164 11.34 -18.74 -10.50
C ALA A 164 12.31 -19.93 -10.63
N VAL A 165 13.45 -19.72 -11.28
CA VAL A 165 14.52 -20.72 -11.43
C VAL A 165 15.22 -20.98 -10.09
N ARG A 166 15.65 -19.94 -9.35
CA ARG A 166 16.28 -20.09 -8.02
C ARG A 166 15.36 -20.75 -7.00
N GLN A 167 14.10 -20.30 -6.90
CA GLN A 167 13.14 -20.86 -5.95
C GLN A 167 12.82 -22.34 -6.24
N ARG A 168 12.99 -22.81 -7.47
CA ARG A 168 12.72 -24.22 -7.83
C ARG A 168 13.96 -25.10 -7.83
N LEU A 169 15.14 -24.57 -8.15
CA LEU A 169 16.41 -25.31 -8.05
C LEU A 169 16.85 -25.54 -6.60
N GLY A 170 16.50 -24.62 -5.68
CA GLY A 170 16.74 -24.82 -4.24
C GLY A 170 16.03 -26.04 -3.65
N TRP A 171 14.97 -26.55 -4.30
CA TRP A 171 14.21 -27.72 -3.86
C TRP A 171 14.63 -29.03 -4.53
N SER A 172 15.48 -29.00 -5.57
CA SER A 172 15.88 -30.20 -6.32
C SER A 172 17.06 -30.97 -5.70
N ILE A 173 17.62 -30.51 -4.58
CA ILE A 173 18.74 -31.18 -3.91
C ILE A 173 18.27 -32.34 -3.01
N VAL A 174 16.98 -32.42 -2.65
CA VAL A 174 16.47 -33.49 -1.76
C VAL A 174 15.32 -34.27 -2.43
N TYR A 175 15.70 -35.39 -3.04
CA TYR A 175 14.89 -36.53 -3.50
C TYR A 175 13.89 -36.38 -4.66
N ARG A 176 13.95 -37.38 -5.58
CA ARG A 176 13.09 -37.67 -6.75
C ARG A 176 13.33 -36.83 -8.01
N TRP A 177 14.52 -36.99 -8.58
CA TRP A 177 14.92 -36.49 -9.91
C TRP A 177 13.87 -36.67 -11.02
N PRO A 178 13.16 -37.80 -11.19
CA PRO A 178 12.18 -37.94 -12.28
C PRO A 178 10.93 -37.06 -12.10
N VAL A 179 10.50 -36.85 -10.85
CA VAL A 179 9.36 -35.98 -10.52
C VAL A 179 9.78 -34.51 -10.61
N ALA A 180 11.00 -34.20 -10.16
CA ALA A 180 11.60 -32.88 -10.29
C ALA A 180 11.77 -32.51 -11.78
N ILE A 181 12.25 -33.40 -12.64
CA ILE A 181 12.38 -33.18 -14.09
C ILE A 181 10.99 -33.00 -14.73
N ARG A 182 9.99 -33.85 -14.43
CA ARG A 182 8.63 -33.64 -14.98
C ARG A 182 8.01 -32.34 -14.52
N ARG A 183 8.18 -31.95 -13.26
CA ARG A 183 7.72 -30.66 -12.73
C ARG A 183 8.50 -29.50 -13.34
N PHE A 184 9.80 -29.65 -13.56
CA PHE A 184 10.65 -28.68 -14.23
C PHE A 184 10.23 -28.51 -15.69
N LEU A 185 10.03 -29.59 -16.46
CA LEU A 185 9.57 -29.54 -17.84
C LEU A 185 8.16 -28.94 -17.97
N ARG A 186 7.22 -29.29 -17.08
CA ARG A 186 5.92 -28.60 -16.99
C ARG A 186 6.09 -27.14 -16.65
N SER A 187 7.00 -26.81 -15.75
CA SER A 187 7.29 -25.43 -15.36
C SER A 187 7.97 -24.66 -16.49
N CYS A 188 8.83 -25.27 -17.30
CA CYS A 188 9.44 -24.68 -18.48
C CYS A 188 8.42 -24.50 -19.60
N ARG A 189 7.44 -25.41 -19.72
CA ARG A 189 6.30 -25.25 -20.63
C ARG A 189 5.38 -24.13 -20.17
N GLN A 190 5.07 -24.06 -18.87
CA GLN A 190 4.26 -22.99 -18.29
C GLN A 190 4.98 -21.65 -18.37
N LEU A 191 6.29 -21.63 -18.05
CA LEU A 191 7.17 -20.49 -18.25
C LEU A 191 7.16 -20.11 -19.73
N GLY A 192 7.34 -21.05 -20.67
CA GLY A 192 7.26 -20.80 -22.11
C GLY A 192 5.91 -20.21 -22.54
N VAL A 193 4.79 -20.64 -21.95
CA VAL A 193 3.47 -20.04 -22.16
C VAL A 193 3.35 -18.66 -21.54
N ASP A 194 3.83 -18.46 -20.31
CA ASP A 194 3.85 -17.16 -19.62
C ASP A 194 4.77 -16.16 -20.34
N VAL A 195 5.89 -16.64 -20.89
CA VAL A 195 6.89 -15.93 -21.69
C VAL A 195 6.31 -15.61 -23.05
N ALA A 196 5.61 -16.54 -23.71
CA ALA A 196 4.94 -16.27 -24.99
C ALA A 196 3.75 -15.31 -24.80
N ALA A 197 3.03 -15.41 -23.68
CA ALA A 197 1.97 -14.48 -23.32
C ALA A 197 2.55 -13.08 -23.03
N HIS A 198 3.62 -12.97 -22.23
CA HIS A 198 4.32 -11.71 -22.00
C HIS A 198 4.91 -11.18 -23.30
N ALA A 199 5.69 -11.95 -24.05
CA ALA A 199 6.30 -11.56 -25.31
C ALA A 199 5.26 -11.19 -26.39
N GLY A 200 4.09 -11.83 -26.41
CA GLY A 200 2.96 -11.46 -27.28
C GLY A 200 2.25 -10.17 -26.85
N THR A 201 2.33 -9.82 -25.57
CA THR A 201 1.96 -8.51 -25.02
C THR A 201 3.01 -7.46 -25.40
N PHE A 202 4.30 -7.82 -25.44
CA PHE A 202 5.44 -6.93 -25.74
C PHE A 202 5.76 -6.75 -27.23
N ARG A 203 5.37 -7.67 -28.13
CA ARG A 203 5.61 -7.54 -29.58
C ARG A 203 4.64 -6.58 -30.27
N SER A 204 3.50 -6.26 -29.64
CA SER A 204 2.68 -5.14 -30.08
C SER A 204 3.22 -3.87 -29.43
N SER A 205 3.31 -2.77 -30.17
CA SER A 205 3.35 -1.44 -29.58
C SER A 205 2.28 -1.31 -28.48
N ARG A 206 2.49 -0.43 -27.50
CA ARG A 206 1.49 -0.12 -26.46
C ARG A 206 0.11 0.16 -27.08
N SER A 207 0.08 0.79 -28.26
CA SER A 207 -1.13 0.96 -29.08
C SER A 207 -1.80 -0.37 -29.45
N GLY A 208 -1.07 -1.33 -30.02
CA GLY A 208 -1.64 -2.63 -30.39
C GLY A 208 -2.03 -3.52 -29.20
N TYR A 209 -1.48 -3.32 -28.00
CA TYR A 209 -2.01 -4.00 -26.80
C TYR A 209 -3.26 -3.30 -26.27
N SER A 210 -3.28 -1.97 -26.26
CA SER A 210 -4.47 -1.17 -25.90
C SER A 210 -5.66 -1.49 -26.81
N GLU A 211 -5.47 -1.50 -28.12
CA GLU A 211 -6.49 -1.90 -29.11
C GLU A 211 -7.00 -3.32 -28.83
N ARG A 212 -6.13 -4.26 -28.46
CA ARG A 212 -6.56 -5.61 -28.10
C ARG A 212 -7.38 -5.65 -26.82
N LEU A 213 -7.08 -4.81 -25.82
CA LEU A 213 -7.90 -4.70 -24.61
C LEU A 213 -9.26 -4.08 -24.94
N GLU A 214 -9.29 -3.02 -25.73
CA GLU A 214 -10.51 -2.36 -26.20
C GLU A 214 -11.42 -3.34 -26.96
N HIS A 215 -10.86 -4.06 -27.93
CA HIS A 215 -11.63 -5.01 -28.75
C HIS A 215 -12.01 -6.31 -28.04
N ARG A 216 -11.18 -6.82 -27.12
CA ARG A 216 -11.39 -8.17 -26.51
C ARG A 216 -11.95 -8.15 -25.10
N VAL A 217 -11.94 -7.00 -24.43
CA VAL A 217 -12.48 -6.83 -23.08
C VAL A 217 -13.62 -5.84 -23.13
N SER A 218 -13.31 -4.55 -23.22
CA SER A 218 -14.27 -3.45 -23.32
C SER A 218 -13.49 -2.15 -23.55
N PRO A 219 -14.16 -1.04 -23.94
CA PRO A 219 -13.54 0.29 -23.95
C PRO A 219 -12.90 0.67 -22.60
N HIS A 220 -13.48 0.18 -21.49
CA HIS A 220 -12.91 0.39 -20.15
C HIS A 220 -11.61 -0.39 -19.92
N GLY A 221 -11.48 -1.57 -20.52
CA GLY A 221 -10.28 -2.40 -20.41
C GLY A 221 -9.00 -1.70 -20.89
N ALA A 222 -9.09 -0.82 -21.88
CA ALA A 222 -7.94 -0.02 -22.35
C ALA A 222 -7.36 0.88 -21.25
N ARG A 223 -8.20 1.35 -20.31
CA ARG A 223 -7.79 2.15 -19.13
C ARG A 223 -6.97 1.37 -18.12
N PHE A 224 -6.77 0.07 -18.31
CA PHE A 224 -5.83 -0.69 -17.51
C PHE A 224 -4.37 -0.25 -17.71
N LEU A 225 -4.04 0.31 -18.88
CA LEU A 225 -2.66 0.69 -19.19
C LEU A 225 -2.32 2.12 -18.79
N GLU A 226 -3.32 2.95 -18.52
CA GLU A 226 -3.17 4.38 -18.31
C GLU A 226 -3.63 4.75 -16.91
N PRO A 227 -2.88 5.59 -16.18
CA PRO A 227 -3.38 6.15 -14.95
C PRO A 227 -4.65 6.98 -15.20
N TRP A 228 -5.58 6.95 -14.27
CA TRP A 228 -6.70 7.89 -14.26
C TRP A 228 -6.22 9.24 -13.74
N THR A 229 -6.45 10.31 -14.50
CA THR A 229 -6.00 11.68 -14.17
C THR A 229 -7.13 12.70 -14.18
N ARG A 230 -8.39 12.25 -14.28
CA ARG A 230 -9.57 13.12 -14.42
C ARG A 230 -10.39 13.08 -13.14
N PHE A 231 -9.87 13.67 -12.07
CA PHE A 231 -10.55 13.69 -10.77
C PHE A 231 -11.49 14.90 -10.67
N ASP A 232 -12.64 14.69 -10.05
CA ASP A 232 -13.64 15.71 -9.75
C ASP A 232 -13.41 16.36 -8.39
N GLU A 233 -12.82 15.62 -7.45
CA GLU A 233 -12.40 16.11 -6.14
C GLU A 233 -11.17 15.32 -5.69
N VAL A 234 -10.21 15.99 -5.06
CA VAL A 234 -9.00 15.36 -4.52
C VAL A 234 -8.88 15.75 -3.06
N ARG A 235 -8.67 14.77 -2.18
CA ARG A 235 -8.52 14.98 -0.74
C ARG A 235 -7.19 14.41 -0.25
N VAL A 236 -6.29 15.31 0.14
CA VAL A 236 -4.94 14.99 0.60
C VAL A 236 -4.48 15.95 1.70
N VAL A 237 -3.49 15.56 2.49
CA VAL A 237 -2.89 16.33 3.58
C VAL A 237 -2.05 17.47 3.03
N PHE A 238 -1.29 17.22 1.95
CA PHE A 238 -0.41 18.20 1.32
C PHE A 238 -0.81 18.47 -0.14
N PRO A 239 -1.85 19.29 -0.41
CA PRO A 239 -2.30 19.61 -1.75
C PRO A 239 -1.20 20.10 -2.70
N SER A 240 -0.26 20.88 -2.18
CA SER A 240 0.78 21.52 -2.98
C SER A 240 1.83 20.54 -3.52
N LEU A 241 1.95 19.36 -2.91
CA LEU A 241 2.90 18.33 -3.32
C LEU A 241 2.35 17.40 -4.40
N LEU A 242 1.10 17.57 -4.80
CA LEU A 242 0.51 16.76 -5.86
C LEU A 242 1.10 17.11 -7.22
N ASP A 243 1.28 16.10 -8.07
CA ASP A 243 1.68 16.32 -9.45
C ASP A 243 0.52 16.95 -10.25
N PRO A 244 0.68 18.19 -10.78
CA PRO A 244 -0.37 18.87 -11.55
C PRO A 244 -0.67 18.19 -12.91
N GLN A 245 0.17 17.26 -13.38
CA GLN A 245 -0.13 16.45 -14.55
C GLN A 245 -1.11 15.31 -14.25
N ILE A 246 -1.23 14.92 -12.97
CA ILE A 246 -2.13 13.86 -12.50
C ILE A 246 -3.40 14.46 -11.90
N PHE A 247 -3.26 15.55 -11.14
CA PHE A 247 -4.33 16.15 -10.36
C PHE A 247 -4.60 17.60 -10.77
N ASP A 248 -5.88 17.95 -10.87
CA ASP A 248 -6.31 19.35 -10.98
C ASP A 248 -6.26 19.99 -9.59
N LEU A 249 -5.28 20.89 -9.37
CA LEU A 249 -5.04 21.50 -8.06
C LEU A 249 -6.22 22.37 -7.59
N ASP A 250 -7.00 22.94 -8.51
CA ASP A 250 -8.21 23.73 -8.18
C ASP A 250 -9.32 22.88 -7.56
N ARG A 251 -9.25 21.55 -7.73
CA ARG A 251 -10.20 20.56 -7.18
C ARG A 251 -9.66 19.87 -5.93
N THR A 252 -8.49 20.28 -5.44
CA THR A 252 -7.85 19.68 -4.27
C THR A 252 -8.28 20.37 -2.99
N LYS A 253 -8.71 19.58 -2.01
CA LYS A 253 -9.08 20.04 -0.67
C LYS A 253 -8.14 19.38 0.36
N PRO A 254 -7.62 20.15 1.32
CA PRO A 254 -6.86 19.59 2.41
C PRO A 254 -7.75 18.68 3.27
N ILE A 255 -7.18 17.61 3.83
CA ILE A 255 -7.81 16.78 4.87
C ILE A 255 -6.89 16.63 6.08
N GLU A 256 -7.50 16.34 7.23
CA GLU A 256 -6.76 15.97 8.43
C GLU A 256 -6.81 14.46 8.66
N LEU A 257 -5.67 13.79 8.56
CA LEU A 257 -5.53 12.36 8.86
C LEU A 257 -5.15 12.12 10.33
N ARG A 258 -5.89 12.73 11.25
CA ARG A 258 -5.68 12.52 12.69
C ARG A 258 -6.33 11.20 13.14
N PRO A 259 -5.67 10.44 14.03
CA PRO A 259 -6.31 9.28 14.63
C PRO A 259 -7.55 9.72 15.44
N PRO A 260 -8.67 8.98 15.38
CA PRO A 260 -9.84 9.29 16.20
C PRO A 260 -9.50 9.27 17.69
N ALA A 261 -10.15 10.13 18.50
CA ALA A 261 -9.89 10.21 19.94
C ALA A 261 -9.98 8.83 20.65
N ALA A 262 -10.97 8.02 20.29
CA ALA A 262 -11.12 6.66 20.84
C ALA A 262 -9.97 5.70 20.46
N GLU A 263 -9.24 5.95 19.37
CA GLU A 263 -8.01 5.21 19.04
C GLU A 263 -6.84 5.70 19.91
N VAL A 264 -6.72 7.02 20.11
CA VAL A 264 -5.70 7.63 20.99
C VAL A 264 -5.88 7.19 22.44
N ASP A 265 -7.11 7.15 22.95
CA ASP A 265 -7.41 6.70 24.32
C ASP A 265 -7.01 5.24 24.55
N ARG A 266 -7.24 4.37 23.55
CA ARG A 266 -6.84 2.97 23.59
C ARG A 266 -5.33 2.81 23.50
N ALA A 267 -4.67 3.59 22.65
CA ALA A 267 -3.21 3.65 22.58
C ALA A 267 -2.62 4.07 23.93
N ALA A 268 -3.16 5.13 24.55
CA ALA A 268 -2.75 5.60 25.87
C ALA A 268 -3.00 4.55 26.96
N ALA A 269 -4.11 3.79 26.89
CA ALA A 269 -4.36 2.71 27.83
C ALA A 269 -3.34 1.57 27.70
N VAL A 270 -2.95 1.20 26.48
CA VAL A 270 -1.89 0.22 26.23
C VAL A 270 -0.56 0.73 26.77
N LEU A 271 -0.18 1.98 26.49
CA LEU A 271 1.07 2.56 27.01
C LEU A 271 1.07 2.60 28.55
N ARG A 272 -0.04 2.97 29.21
CA ARG A 272 -0.13 2.92 30.69
C ARG A 272 0.06 1.52 31.27
N THR A 273 -0.43 0.48 30.59
CA THR A 273 -0.20 -0.90 31.06
C THR A 273 1.26 -1.32 30.91
N LEU A 274 1.97 -0.67 29.99
CA LEU A 274 3.39 -0.87 29.73
C LEU A 274 4.26 0.07 30.56
N ASP A 275 3.76 1.17 31.12
CA ASP A 275 4.55 2.18 31.86
C ASP A 275 5.34 1.58 33.03
N ALA A 276 4.82 0.54 33.71
CA ALA A 276 5.58 -0.19 34.73
C ALA A 276 6.88 -0.82 34.17
N GLN A 277 6.91 -1.08 32.87
CA GLN A 277 8.05 -1.55 32.12
C GLN A 277 8.72 -0.42 31.31
N CYS A 278 8.02 0.66 30.93
CA CYS A 278 8.43 1.58 29.84
C CYS A 278 8.51 3.05 30.25
N ALA A 279 8.57 3.37 31.55
CA ALA A 279 8.58 4.75 32.07
C ALA A 279 9.69 5.64 31.46
N ASP A 280 10.78 5.04 30.99
CA ASP A 280 11.94 5.77 30.44
C ASP A 280 12.07 5.64 28.91
N VAL A 281 11.05 5.12 28.20
CA VAL A 281 11.08 4.99 26.73
C VAL A 281 10.44 6.22 26.09
N ASP A 282 11.27 7.06 25.46
CA ASP A 282 10.87 8.28 24.76
C ASP A 282 10.87 8.15 23.23
N THR A 283 11.46 7.07 22.70
CA THR A 283 11.67 6.90 21.26
C THR A 283 10.77 5.79 20.70
N LEU A 284 10.01 6.11 19.66
CA LEU A 284 9.21 5.18 18.88
C LEU A 284 9.94 4.84 17.58
N TYR A 285 10.21 3.56 17.31
CA TYR A 285 10.60 3.09 15.98
C TYR A 285 9.41 2.43 15.26
N VAL A 286 9.09 2.93 14.06
CA VAL A 286 8.05 2.37 13.19
C VAL A 286 8.70 1.45 12.17
N SER A 287 8.63 0.14 12.41
CA SER A 287 9.28 -0.86 11.55
C SER A 287 8.64 -0.91 10.17
N GLN A 288 9.49 -1.07 9.15
CA GLN A 288 9.08 -1.27 7.77
C GLN A 288 9.87 -2.44 7.16
N PRO A 289 9.21 -3.42 6.56
CA PRO A 289 9.90 -4.58 6.00
C PRO A 289 10.28 -4.37 4.53
N TYR A 290 11.58 -4.25 4.25
CA TYR A 290 12.15 -4.19 2.90
C TYR A 290 12.82 -5.50 2.45
N GLY A 291 13.01 -5.64 1.14
CA GLY A 291 13.78 -6.71 0.52
C GLY A 291 13.30 -8.14 0.83
N ASN A 292 14.27 -9.04 1.01
CA ASN A 292 14.05 -10.46 1.30
C ASN A 292 13.74 -10.72 2.80
N ARG A 293 13.76 -9.69 3.65
CA ARG A 293 13.44 -9.75 5.09
C ARG A 293 14.21 -10.84 5.82
N THR A 294 15.49 -11.00 5.48
CA THR A 294 16.41 -11.94 6.13
C THR A 294 16.84 -11.42 7.50
N ARG A 295 17.51 -12.26 8.28
CA ARG A 295 18.13 -11.84 9.54
C ARG A 295 19.11 -10.68 9.31
N ASP A 296 19.93 -10.77 8.26
CA ASP A 296 20.91 -9.72 7.90
C ASP A 296 20.25 -8.35 7.70
N TYR A 297 19.06 -8.30 7.09
CA TYR A 297 18.30 -7.05 6.97
C TYR A 297 18.02 -6.42 8.34
N TYR A 298 17.53 -7.21 9.30
CA TYR A 298 17.20 -6.72 10.63
C TYR A 298 18.45 -6.42 11.47
N GLU A 299 19.59 -7.04 11.20
CA GLU A 299 20.88 -6.66 11.78
C GLU A 299 21.30 -5.26 11.33
N MET A 300 21.19 -4.98 10.03
CA MET A 300 21.50 -3.65 9.48
C MET A 300 20.53 -2.58 10.01
N VAL A 301 19.24 -2.91 10.09
CA VAL A 301 18.23 -2.01 10.69
C VAL A 301 18.55 -1.76 12.17
N ALA A 302 18.89 -2.79 12.95
CA ALA A 302 19.24 -2.64 14.36
C ALA A 302 20.52 -1.82 14.56
N GLN A 303 21.50 -1.95 13.67
CA GLN A 303 22.71 -1.12 13.64
C GLN A 303 22.33 0.36 13.56
N VAL A 304 21.57 0.71 12.53
CA VAL A 304 21.15 2.09 12.30
C VAL A 304 20.32 2.61 13.48
N ILE A 305 19.33 1.85 13.97
CA ILE A 305 18.53 2.27 15.14
C ILE A 305 19.40 2.56 16.36
N SER A 306 20.39 1.69 16.65
CA SER A 306 21.23 1.81 17.85
C SER A 306 22.08 3.08 17.91
N GLU A 307 22.26 3.76 16.77
CA GLU A 307 22.98 5.03 16.69
C GLU A 307 22.10 6.23 17.08
N HIS A 308 20.77 6.05 17.13
CA HIS A 308 19.78 7.11 17.38
C HIS A 308 18.99 6.95 18.67
N VAL A 309 19.22 5.87 19.42
CA VAL A 309 18.47 5.56 20.64
C VAL A 309 19.41 5.35 21.83
N GLY A 310 18.90 5.56 23.03
CA GLY A 310 19.57 5.15 24.26
C GLY A 310 19.42 3.64 24.48
N ASP A 311 19.31 3.24 25.74
CA ASP A 311 19.25 1.82 26.11
C ASP A 311 17.95 1.12 25.68
N ARG A 312 16.92 1.87 25.26
CA ARG A 312 15.56 1.36 25.05
C ARG A 312 14.85 2.04 23.89
N VAL A 313 14.03 1.28 23.16
CA VAL A 313 13.20 1.80 22.07
C VAL A 313 11.86 1.08 22.02
N PHE A 314 10.77 1.83 21.84
CA PHE A 314 9.46 1.21 21.56
C PHE A 314 9.40 0.84 20.09
N VAL A 315 9.27 -0.45 19.79
CA VAL A 315 9.18 -0.94 18.41
C VAL A 315 7.73 -1.23 18.07
N LYS A 316 7.20 -0.45 17.11
CA LYS A 316 5.92 -0.75 16.46
C LYS A 316 6.17 -1.51 15.18
N PHE A 317 5.73 -2.75 15.10
CA PHE A 317 5.93 -3.58 13.92
C PHE A 317 4.90 -3.29 12.82
N HIS A 318 5.30 -3.50 11.57
CA HIS A 318 4.38 -3.45 10.45
C HIS A 318 3.42 -4.66 10.53
N PRO A 319 2.13 -4.52 10.20
CA PRO A 319 1.16 -5.63 10.18
C PRO A 319 1.49 -6.80 9.24
N ARG A 320 2.55 -6.66 8.42
CA ARG A 320 3.01 -7.66 7.43
C ARG A 320 4.29 -8.37 7.90
N GLU A 321 4.85 -7.98 9.04
CA GLU A 321 6.01 -8.64 9.65
C GLU A 321 5.55 -9.84 10.48
N ARG A 322 6.11 -11.00 10.15
CA ARG A 322 5.82 -12.27 10.85
C ARG A 322 6.56 -12.30 12.19
N LEU A 323 6.07 -13.07 13.16
CA LEU A 323 6.71 -13.22 14.47
C LEU A 323 8.20 -13.54 14.40
N GLN A 324 8.62 -14.41 13.48
CA GLN A 324 10.04 -14.72 13.27
C GLN A 324 10.87 -13.49 12.87
N GLN A 325 10.31 -12.61 12.02
CA GLN A 325 10.97 -11.40 11.56
C GLN A 325 11.10 -10.38 12.68
N ARG A 326 10.04 -10.25 13.51
CA ARG A 326 10.07 -9.44 14.72
C ARG A 326 11.18 -9.89 15.67
N GLY A 327 11.27 -11.20 15.90
CA GLY A 327 12.34 -11.81 16.69
C GLY A 327 13.74 -11.47 16.17
N TYR A 328 13.96 -11.43 14.84
CA TYR A 328 15.25 -11.03 14.29
C TYR A 328 15.65 -9.60 14.67
N LEU A 329 14.71 -8.65 14.65
CA LEU A 329 14.99 -7.27 15.04
C LEU A 329 15.25 -7.16 16.54
N VAL A 330 14.39 -7.77 17.36
CA VAL A 330 14.52 -7.75 18.83
C VAL A 330 15.87 -8.34 19.25
N GLU A 331 16.23 -9.51 18.72
CA GLU A 331 17.52 -10.15 19.00
C GLU A 331 18.73 -9.29 18.53
N ALA A 332 18.58 -8.56 17.42
CA ALA A 332 19.65 -7.74 16.87
C ALA A 332 19.86 -6.42 17.64
N LEU A 333 18.78 -5.85 18.18
CA LEU A 333 18.83 -4.71 19.10
C LEU A 333 19.44 -5.12 20.45
N ASP A 334 19.02 -6.26 21.00
CA ASP A 334 19.56 -6.80 22.27
C ASP A 334 21.08 -7.03 22.21
N ARG A 335 21.59 -7.58 21.09
CA ARG A 335 23.04 -7.72 20.84
C ARG A 335 23.81 -6.39 20.87
N ARG A 336 23.12 -5.27 20.65
CA ARG A 336 23.67 -3.92 20.64
C ARG A 336 23.43 -3.19 21.97
N GLY A 337 22.89 -3.87 22.97
CA GLY A 337 22.56 -3.28 24.26
C GLY A 337 21.30 -2.41 24.24
N VAL A 338 20.46 -2.54 23.21
CA VAL A 338 19.19 -1.81 23.09
C VAL A 338 18.03 -2.75 23.40
N GLU A 339 17.28 -2.45 24.46
CA GLU A 339 16.05 -3.16 24.80
C GLU A 339 14.91 -2.74 23.86
N ALA A 340 14.43 -3.68 23.05
CA ALA A 340 13.23 -3.49 22.23
C ALA A 340 11.97 -3.72 23.07
N VAL A 341 11.22 -2.66 23.32
CA VAL A 341 9.89 -2.73 23.94
C VAL A 341 8.84 -2.94 22.85
N GLU A 342 8.08 -4.02 22.93
CA GLU A 342 7.00 -4.32 21.97
C GLU A 342 5.67 -4.65 22.68
N SER A 343 4.55 -4.38 22.00
CA SER A 343 3.22 -4.76 22.49
C SER A 343 2.32 -5.22 21.36
N ALA A 344 1.85 -6.46 21.45
CA ALA A 344 0.86 -7.00 20.52
C ALA A 344 -0.45 -6.18 20.50
N ALA A 345 -0.78 -5.48 21.58
CA ALA A 345 -1.94 -4.59 21.63
C ALA A 345 -1.71 -3.30 20.83
N ALA A 346 -0.48 -2.77 20.82
CA ALA A 346 -0.12 -1.57 20.04
C ALA A 346 -0.17 -1.79 18.52
N GLU A 347 -0.12 -3.05 18.07
CA GLU A 347 -0.27 -3.43 16.66
C GLU A 347 -1.66 -3.13 16.10
N GLN A 348 -2.67 -2.95 16.97
CA GLN A 348 -4.05 -2.67 16.57
C GLN A 348 -4.27 -1.23 16.12
N PHE A 349 -3.33 -0.33 16.41
CA PHE A 349 -3.44 1.09 16.13
C PHE A 349 -2.43 1.53 15.07
N ASN A 350 -2.64 2.70 14.49
CA ASN A 350 -1.63 3.38 13.68
C ASN A 350 -0.51 3.96 14.55
N ALA A 351 0.66 4.26 13.96
CA ALA A 351 1.77 4.88 14.71
C ALA A 351 1.38 6.27 15.21
N GLU A 352 0.61 7.00 14.40
CA GLU A 352 0.06 8.31 14.70
C GLU A 352 -0.79 8.29 15.99
N ALA A 353 -1.51 7.21 16.28
CA ALA A 353 -2.28 7.08 17.52
C ALA A 353 -1.38 6.97 18.76
N LEU A 354 -0.20 6.34 18.64
CA LEU A 354 0.80 6.29 19.71
C LEU A 354 1.45 7.67 19.90
N LEU A 355 1.79 8.35 18.80
CA LEU A 355 2.37 9.70 18.84
C LEU A 355 1.41 10.73 19.46
N ALA A 356 0.12 10.65 19.12
CA ALA A 356 -0.92 11.51 19.65
C ALA A 356 -1.12 11.41 21.17
N THR A 357 -0.56 10.39 21.83
CA THR A 357 -0.56 10.30 23.30
C THR A 357 0.38 11.30 23.97
N GLY A 358 1.31 11.91 23.22
CA GLY A 358 2.33 12.83 23.73
C GLY A 358 3.44 12.13 24.52
N ARG A 359 3.53 10.79 24.45
CA ARG A 359 4.49 10.00 25.23
C ARG A 359 5.91 10.00 24.67
N PHE A 360 6.05 10.12 23.35
CA PHE A 360 7.31 9.98 22.63
C PHE A 360 7.86 11.36 22.27
N GLU A 361 9.16 11.55 22.45
CA GLU A 361 9.90 12.75 22.05
C GLU A 361 10.55 12.56 20.67
N ARG A 362 10.79 11.31 20.27
CA ARG A 362 11.38 10.97 18.96
C ARG A 362 10.61 9.86 18.26
N CYS A 363 10.50 9.96 16.94
CA CYS A 363 9.94 8.95 16.06
C CYS A 363 10.93 8.61 14.95
N LEU A 364 11.42 7.39 14.96
CA LEU A 364 12.31 6.82 13.95
C LEU A 364 11.50 6.02 12.92
N GLY A 365 11.88 6.11 11.65
CA GLY A 365 11.32 5.29 10.58
C GLY A 365 12.27 5.25 9.39
N ILE A 366 12.06 4.34 8.44
CA ILE A 366 12.89 4.28 7.23
C ILE A 366 12.34 5.24 6.18
N THR A 367 11.08 5.05 5.82
CA THR A 367 10.33 5.80 4.80
C THR A 367 8.82 5.82 5.10
N SER A 368 8.46 5.69 6.39
CA SER A 368 7.07 5.60 6.82
C SER A 368 6.36 6.91 6.49
N SER A 369 5.10 6.84 6.05
CA SER A 369 4.27 8.04 5.91
C SER A 369 4.11 8.80 7.23
N THR A 370 4.31 8.12 8.37
CA THR A 370 4.37 8.75 9.70
C THR A 370 5.46 9.82 9.79
N LEU A 371 6.60 9.67 9.08
CA LEU A 371 7.65 10.68 9.04
C LEU A 371 7.18 11.95 8.32
N LEU A 372 6.37 11.80 7.27
CA LEU A 372 5.81 12.91 6.51
C LEU A 372 4.69 13.64 7.27
N TYR A 373 3.73 12.90 7.82
CA TYR A 373 2.61 13.49 8.56
C TYR A 373 3.00 14.01 9.93
N GLY A 374 4.03 13.38 10.49
CA GLY A 374 4.44 13.54 11.87
C GLY A 374 4.76 14.98 12.22
N GLU A 375 5.63 15.62 11.45
CA GLU A 375 6.07 17.00 11.69
C GLU A 375 4.90 17.99 11.72
N ARG A 376 3.90 17.77 10.87
CA ARG A 376 2.71 18.63 10.80
C ARG A 376 1.80 18.47 12.01
N TYR A 377 1.60 17.24 12.49
CA TYR A 377 0.60 16.96 13.53
C TYR A 377 1.18 16.86 14.94
N TYR A 378 2.48 16.59 15.07
CA TYR A 378 3.18 16.36 16.34
C TYR A 378 4.47 17.18 16.38
N PRO A 379 4.41 18.52 16.36
CA PRO A 379 5.60 19.39 16.25
C PRO A 379 6.54 19.31 17.46
N SER A 380 6.12 18.70 18.56
CA SER A 380 6.97 18.42 19.72
C SER A 380 7.79 17.13 19.59
N VAL A 381 7.59 16.36 18.52
CA VAL A 381 8.29 15.09 18.28
C VAL A 381 9.34 15.30 17.20
N GLU A 382 10.56 14.85 17.47
CA GLU A 382 11.64 14.77 16.48
C GLU A 382 11.40 13.57 15.55
N PHE A 383 11.30 13.81 14.23
CA PHE A 383 11.16 12.75 13.23
C PHE A 383 12.50 12.50 12.55
N VAL A 384 12.96 11.24 12.58
CA VAL A 384 14.26 10.87 12.00
C VAL A 384 14.05 9.78 10.94
N ALA A 385 14.43 10.11 9.71
CA ALA A 385 14.42 9.19 8.58
C ALA A 385 15.74 8.42 8.48
N LEU A 386 15.69 7.11 8.72
CA LEU A 386 16.84 6.20 8.75
C LEU A 386 17.19 5.61 7.38
N GLY A 387 16.52 6.06 6.32
CA GLY A 387 16.62 5.47 4.98
C GLY A 387 18.02 5.49 4.38
N HIS A 388 18.70 6.64 4.43
CA HIS A 388 20.06 6.80 3.87
C HIS A 388 21.10 5.98 4.63
N GLU A 389 21.04 5.97 5.95
CA GLU A 389 21.95 5.20 6.80
C GLU A 389 21.78 3.70 6.56
N LEU A 390 20.54 3.22 6.40
CA LEU A 390 20.27 1.83 6.06
C LEU A 390 20.79 1.48 4.65
N ILE A 391 20.69 2.39 3.68
CA ILE A 391 21.28 2.18 2.35
C ILE A 391 22.80 2.07 2.45
N ALA A 392 23.45 2.96 3.20
CA ALA A 392 24.89 2.91 3.41
C ALA A 392 25.34 1.59 4.04
N GLU A 393 24.61 1.09 5.04
CA GLU A 393 24.90 -0.19 5.69
C GLU A 393 24.70 -1.39 4.74
N ILE A 394 23.66 -1.33 3.88
CA ILE A 394 23.43 -2.34 2.84
C ILE A 394 24.59 -2.37 1.85
N GLU A 395 25.05 -1.21 1.39
CA GLU A 395 26.15 -1.09 0.44
C GLU A 395 27.49 -1.55 1.04
N ALA A 396 27.73 -1.25 2.31
CA ALA A 396 28.89 -1.73 3.07
C ALA A 396 28.91 -3.27 3.20
N SER A 397 27.74 -3.88 3.31
CA SER A 397 27.56 -5.35 3.36
C SER A 397 27.67 -6.03 1.99
N GLY A 398 27.69 -5.27 0.89
CA GLY A 398 27.85 -5.76 -0.48
C GLY A 398 26.94 -5.05 -1.49
N PRO A 399 27.09 -5.34 -2.80
CA PRO A 399 26.33 -4.63 -3.82
C PRO A 399 24.82 -4.82 -3.63
N ALA A 400 24.08 -3.70 -3.60
CA ALA A 400 22.64 -3.70 -3.47
C ALA A 400 21.98 -4.42 -4.66
N GLY A 401 21.38 -5.59 -4.39
CA GLY A 401 20.64 -6.34 -5.42
C GLY A 401 19.24 -5.77 -5.69
N ASP A 402 18.58 -6.29 -6.73
CA ASP A 402 17.21 -5.92 -7.15
C ASP A 402 16.18 -5.93 -6.00
N GLN A 403 16.44 -6.67 -4.91
CA GLN A 403 15.56 -6.70 -3.74
C GLN A 403 15.45 -5.36 -3.00
N TRP A 404 16.40 -4.44 -3.17
CA TRP A 404 16.43 -3.14 -2.47
C TRP A 404 15.87 -1.98 -3.29
N GLN A 405 15.47 -2.22 -4.54
CA GLN A 405 14.94 -1.16 -5.43
C GLN A 405 13.74 -0.43 -4.85
N GLN A 406 12.88 -1.14 -4.10
CA GLN A 406 11.76 -0.50 -3.41
C GLN A 406 12.23 0.45 -2.31
N LEU A 407 13.25 0.07 -1.53
CA LEU A 407 13.81 0.92 -0.49
C LEU A 407 14.40 2.19 -1.11
N LEU A 408 15.23 2.04 -2.13
CA LEU A 408 15.84 3.17 -2.84
C LEU A 408 14.78 4.13 -3.41
N SER A 409 13.74 3.58 -4.04
CA SER A 409 12.64 4.39 -4.58
C SER A 409 11.85 5.11 -3.50
N ASP A 410 11.58 4.45 -2.36
CA ASP A 410 10.80 5.06 -1.29
C ASP A 410 11.61 6.13 -0.54
N VAL A 411 12.94 5.95 -0.39
CA VAL A 411 13.84 6.95 0.21
C VAL A 411 13.92 8.19 -0.67
N ALA A 412 14.18 8.01 -1.98
CA ALA A 412 14.21 9.12 -2.91
C ALA A 412 12.88 9.89 -2.97
N LEU A 413 11.76 9.18 -2.87
CA LEU A 413 10.44 9.81 -2.81
C LEU A 413 10.24 10.60 -1.51
N LEU A 414 10.65 10.06 -0.37
CA LEU A 414 10.55 10.79 0.90
C LEU A 414 11.41 12.06 0.87
N ASP A 415 12.65 11.99 0.38
CA ASP A 415 13.55 13.14 0.26
C ASP A 415 12.94 14.25 -0.59
N ASP A 416 12.41 13.89 -1.77
CA ASP A 416 11.77 14.83 -2.68
C ASP A 416 10.53 15.49 -2.04
N VAL A 417 9.70 14.71 -1.37
CA VAL A 417 8.50 15.22 -0.70
C VAL A 417 8.88 16.15 0.46
N VAL A 418 9.84 15.76 1.31
CA VAL A 418 10.32 16.59 2.44
C VAL A 418 10.95 17.88 1.93
N ALA A 419 11.75 17.82 0.87
CA ALA A 419 12.35 19.01 0.26
C ALA A 419 11.29 20.00 -0.25
N ARG A 420 10.23 19.50 -0.91
CA ARG A 420 9.12 20.33 -1.39
C ARG A 420 8.27 20.91 -0.26
N VAL A 421 8.07 20.18 0.84
CA VAL A 421 7.41 20.73 2.04
C VAL A 421 8.25 21.86 2.64
N ALA A 422 9.57 21.70 2.73
CA ALA A 422 10.47 22.69 3.31
C ALA A 422 10.61 23.96 2.45
N SER A 423 10.49 23.86 1.13
CA SER A 423 10.51 25.03 0.24
C SER A 423 9.22 25.85 0.30
N GLY A 424 8.14 25.30 0.88
CA GLY A 424 6.82 25.94 0.90
C GLY A 424 6.15 25.97 -0.47
N ASP A 425 6.61 25.11 -1.39
CA ASP A 425 5.95 24.89 -2.68
C ASP A 425 4.63 24.13 -2.49
#